data_AF-D2JFX3-F1
#
_entry.id   AF-D2JFX3-F1
#
_cell.length_a   1.000
_cell.length_b   1.000
_cell.length_c   1.000
_cell.angle_alpha   90.00
_cell.angle_beta   90.00
_cell.angle_gamma   90.00
#
_symmetry.space_group_name_H-M   'P 1'
#
loop_
_entity.id
_entity.type
_entity.pdbx_description
1 polymer ?
#
loop_
_entity_poly.entity_id
_entity_poly.type
_entity_poly.pdbx_seq_one_letter_code
_entity_poly.pdbx_strand_id
1 'polypeptide(L)'
;MSGKGHEVGNTVTVTFPDGKTATSKVDEKGNWTVDVPEGTELKVGNEITATETDMSGNKSESGKGKVTDTTAPEAPSVNDTEVGSKKVSGKGHEVGNTVTVTFPDGKTATSKVDEKGNWTVDVPEGTELKVGNEITATETDMSGNKSESGKGKVTDTTAPEAPSVNDTEVGSKKVSGKGHEVGNTVTVTFPDGKTATSKVDEKGNNYKNEKLLPNTGMKQEGKNTAFSSIIIILMASMLFINKRRKKENKEI
;
A
#
# COMPACT_ATOMS: atom_id res chain seq x y z
N MET A 1 10.49 23.14 27.72
CA MET A 1 9.11 23.27 28.25
C MET A 1 8.74 24.73 28.36
N SER A 2 7.48 25.10 28.17
CA SER A 2 7.01 26.49 28.19
C SER A 2 5.72 26.68 28.98
N GLY A 3 5.43 27.91 29.39
CA GLY A 3 4.18 28.27 30.05
C GLY A 3 3.93 29.76 30.08
N LYS A 4 2.91 30.18 30.84
CA LYS A 4 2.61 31.58 31.15
C LYS A 4 3.06 31.93 32.56
N GLY A 5 3.57 33.15 32.73
CA GLY A 5 3.90 33.78 34.01
C GLY A 5 3.06 35.03 34.23
N HIS A 6 3.01 35.51 35.47
CA HIS A 6 2.18 36.63 35.86
C HIS A 6 2.79 37.99 35.50
N GLU A 7 4.08 38.19 35.77
CA GLU A 7 4.73 39.49 35.55
C GLU A 7 6.09 39.37 34.88
N VAL A 8 6.38 40.33 33.99
CA VAL A 8 7.63 40.40 33.23
C VAL A 8 8.83 40.48 34.18
N GLY A 9 9.87 39.69 33.91
CA GLY A 9 11.09 39.70 34.70
C GLY A 9 11.05 38.86 35.99
N ASN A 10 9.90 38.27 36.34
CA ASN A 10 9.84 37.27 37.40
C ASN A 10 10.64 36.02 37.03
N THR A 11 11.20 35.34 38.03
CA THR A 11 11.92 34.08 37.85
C THR A 11 10.96 32.90 37.97
N VAL A 12 10.84 32.11 36.91
CA VAL A 12 10.18 30.81 36.97
C VAL A 12 11.21 29.74 37.30
N THR A 13 10.92 28.92 38.29
CA THR A 13 11.69 27.71 38.64
C THR A 13 10.83 26.49 38.35
N VAL A 14 11.32 25.61 37.47
CA VAL A 14 10.69 24.35 37.10
C VAL A 14 11.42 23.21 37.81
N THR A 15 10.68 22.28 38.43
CA THR A 15 11.22 21.09 39.09
C THR A 15 10.79 19.84 38.36
N PHE A 16 11.77 19.07 37.87
CA PHE A 16 11.61 17.88 37.04
C PHE A 16 11.38 16.61 37.88
N PRO A 17 10.98 15.47 37.26
CA PRO A 17 10.64 14.25 38.00
C PRO A 17 11.81 13.65 38.80
N ASP A 18 13.04 13.91 38.38
CA ASP A 18 14.28 13.52 39.07
C ASP A 18 14.70 14.50 40.18
N GLY A 19 13.91 15.55 40.42
CA GLY A 19 14.18 16.60 41.40
C GLY A 19 15.14 17.69 40.93
N LYS A 20 15.72 17.59 39.72
CA LYS A 20 16.53 18.68 39.16
C LYS A 20 15.64 19.88 38.86
N THR A 21 16.26 21.06 38.79
CA THR A 21 15.55 22.31 38.51
C THR A 21 16.16 23.07 37.34
N ALA A 22 15.32 23.78 36.59
CA ALA A 22 15.74 24.78 35.61
C ALA A 22 15.01 26.09 35.87
N THR A 23 15.63 27.22 35.48
CA THR A 23 15.06 28.55 35.71
C THR A 23 15.03 29.37 34.43
N SER A 24 14.01 30.22 34.29
CA SER A 24 13.91 31.21 33.23
C SER A 24 13.24 32.49 33.73
N LYS A 25 13.33 33.57 32.95
CA LYS A 25 12.58 34.80 33.20
C LYS A 25 11.29 34.82 32.39
N VAL A 26 10.25 35.44 32.94
CA VAL A 26 9.01 35.74 32.20
C VAL A 26 9.29 36.88 31.22
N ASP A 27 8.99 36.65 29.94
CA ASP A 27 9.17 37.62 28.86
C ASP A 27 8.09 38.72 28.86
N GLU A 28 8.24 39.74 28.02
CA GLU A 28 7.29 40.87 27.89
C GLU A 28 5.87 40.45 27.48
N LYS A 29 5.70 39.23 26.93
CA LYS A 29 4.41 38.64 26.52
C LYS A 29 3.87 37.68 27.58
N GLY A 30 4.49 37.63 28.76
CA GLY A 30 4.14 36.75 29.85
C GLY A 30 4.46 35.27 29.59
N ASN A 31 5.34 34.93 28.64
CA ASN A 31 5.77 33.55 28.42
C ASN A 31 7.09 33.26 29.12
N TRP A 32 7.34 31.98 29.36
CA TRP A 32 8.65 31.49 29.79
C TRP A 32 8.95 30.17 29.11
N THR A 33 10.23 29.86 28.94
CA THR A 33 10.72 28.57 28.42
C THR A 33 11.97 28.17 29.18
N VAL A 34 12.04 26.90 29.58
CA VAL A 34 13.25 26.28 30.14
C VAL A 34 13.64 25.06 29.32
N ASP A 35 14.94 24.81 29.25
CA ASP A 35 15.48 23.56 28.76
C ASP A 35 15.38 22.46 29.83
N VAL A 36 15.31 21.21 29.37
CA VAL A 36 15.34 20.05 30.25
C VAL A 36 16.80 19.84 30.71
N PRO A 37 17.09 19.74 32.01
CA PRO A 37 18.44 19.49 32.49
C PRO A 37 19.05 18.23 31.87
N GLU A 38 20.36 18.27 31.61
CA GLU A 38 21.08 17.14 31.02
C GLU A 38 20.92 15.87 31.88
N GLY A 39 20.64 14.74 31.22
CA GLY A 39 20.42 13.45 31.86
C GLY A 39 19.09 13.30 32.59
N THR A 40 18.17 14.27 32.51
CA THR A 40 16.78 14.08 32.96
C THR A 40 16.00 13.32 31.89
N GLU A 41 15.49 12.14 32.24
CA GLU A 41 14.60 11.35 31.38
C GLU A 41 13.14 11.75 31.65
N LEU A 42 12.39 12.11 30.60
CA LEU A 42 10.97 12.42 30.69
C LEU A 42 10.14 11.28 30.09
N LYS A 43 9.20 10.76 30.87
CA LYS A 43 8.25 9.73 30.44
C LYS A 43 6.84 10.28 30.42
N VAL A 44 6.03 9.80 29.47
CA VAL A 44 4.61 10.16 29.40
C VAL A 44 3.94 9.96 30.76
N GLY A 45 3.20 10.98 31.20
CA GLY A 45 2.51 11.00 32.48
C GLY A 45 3.34 11.48 33.67
N ASN A 46 4.66 11.68 33.53
CA ASN A 46 5.45 12.32 34.57
C ASN A 46 4.90 13.71 34.91
N GLU A 47 4.76 13.99 36.21
CA GLU A 47 4.37 15.31 36.70
C GLU A 47 5.59 16.23 36.75
N ILE A 48 5.40 17.46 36.32
CA ILE A 48 6.41 18.52 36.44
C ILE A 48 5.76 19.70 37.16
N THR A 49 6.51 20.36 38.02
CA THR A 49 6.01 21.49 38.79
C THR A 49 6.76 22.78 38.45
N ALA A 50 6.08 23.92 38.58
CA ALA A 50 6.69 25.23 38.38
C ALA A 50 6.23 26.20 39.47
N THR A 51 7.11 27.12 39.84
CA THR A 51 6.83 28.24 40.75
C THR A 51 7.41 29.51 40.19
N GLU A 52 6.72 30.63 40.36
CA GLU A 52 7.18 31.96 39.97
C GLU A 52 7.66 32.71 41.22
N THR A 53 8.73 33.47 41.09
CA THR A 53 9.29 34.31 42.16
C THR A 53 9.47 35.72 41.64
N ASP A 54 8.85 36.69 42.32
CA ASP A 54 8.93 38.10 41.94
C ASP A 54 10.30 38.71 42.26
N MET A 55 10.51 39.95 41.80
CA MET A 55 11.77 40.68 42.05
C MET A 55 12.01 41.04 43.52
N SER A 56 10.97 40.96 44.36
CA SER A 56 11.05 41.16 45.81
C SER A 56 11.31 39.86 46.59
N GLY A 57 11.32 38.70 45.89
CA GLY A 57 11.54 37.37 46.46
C GLY A 57 10.27 36.65 46.92
N ASN A 58 9.07 37.16 46.65
CA ASN A 58 7.82 36.46 46.97
C ASN A 58 7.59 35.33 45.97
N LYS A 59 7.21 34.15 46.47
CA LYS A 59 7.04 32.93 45.68
C LYS A 59 5.57 32.55 45.55
N SER A 60 5.15 32.17 44.35
CA SER A 60 3.79 31.67 44.07
C SER A 60 3.55 30.27 44.67
N GLU A 61 2.28 29.85 44.70
CA GLU A 61 1.95 28.43 44.78
C GLU A 61 2.48 27.67 43.55
N SER A 62 2.59 26.35 43.67
CA SER A 62 3.14 25.50 42.61
C SER A 62 2.07 25.14 41.57
N GLY A 63 2.34 25.49 40.32
CA GLY A 63 1.61 24.96 39.16
C GLY A 63 2.09 23.56 38.80
N LYS A 64 1.21 22.73 38.23
CA LYS A 64 1.49 21.36 37.79
C LYS A 64 1.27 21.21 36.29
N GLY A 65 2.15 20.46 35.64
CA GLY A 65 2.03 20.00 34.27
C GLY A 65 2.31 18.50 34.18
N LYS A 66 1.99 17.91 33.03
CA LYS A 66 2.33 16.51 32.73
C LYS A 66 3.12 16.45 31.42
N VAL A 67 4.07 15.54 31.37
CA VAL A 67 4.73 15.16 30.12
C VAL A 67 3.73 14.40 29.27
N THR A 68 3.50 14.90 28.06
CA THR A 68 2.67 14.26 27.04
C THR A 68 3.53 13.93 25.84
N ASP A 69 3.24 12.83 25.19
CA ASP A 69 3.79 12.54 23.89
C ASP A 69 2.84 13.07 22.82
N THR A 70 3.38 13.91 21.93
CA THR A 70 2.64 14.53 20.82
C THR A 70 3.21 14.12 19.47
N THR A 71 4.12 13.15 19.44
CA THR A 71 4.83 12.73 18.24
C THR A 71 4.02 11.65 17.56
N ALA A 72 3.48 11.92 16.38
CA ALA A 72 2.84 10.89 15.59
C ALA A 72 3.87 9.85 15.09
N PRO A 73 3.48 8.57 15.01
CA PRO A 73 4.31 7.57 14.34
C PRO A 73 4.42 7.87 12.83
N GLU A 74 5.41 7.25 12.19
CA GLU A 74 5.52 7.27 10.73
C GLU A 74 4.32 6.56 10.06
N ALA A 75 4.01 6.94 8.82
CA ALA A 75 2.90 6.36 8.09
C ALA A 75 3.17 4.87 7.78
N PRO A 76 2.26 3.94 8.09
CA PRO A 76 2.46 2.53 7.79
C PRO A 76 2.50 2.31 6.28
N SER A 77 3.08 1.19 5.83
CA SER A 77 2.94 0.76 4.44
C SER A 77 1.77 -0.20 4.29
N VAL A 78 1.12 -0.20 3.12
CA VAL A 78 0.06 -1.15 2.75
C VAL A 78 0.55 -1.91 1.52
N ASN A 79 0.53 -3.24 1.58
CA ASN A 79 0.89 -4.06 0.44
C ASN A 79 -0.20 -3.98 -0.64
N ASP A 80 0.20 -4.10 -1.91
CA ASP A 80 -0.76 -4.33 -2.97
C ASP A 80 -1.53 -5.64 -2.70
N THR A 81 -2.82 -5.63 -3.01
CA THR A 81 -3.77 -6.69 -2.63
C THR A 81 -4.41 -7.26 -3.88
N GLU A 82 -4.41 -8.58 -4.02
CA GLU A 82 -5.07 -9.22 -5.16
C GLU A 82 -6.60 -9.04 -5.09
N VAL A 83 -7.23 -8.84 -6.25
CA VAL A 83 -8.68 -8.85 -6.42
C VAL A 83 -9.29 -10.11 -5.75
N GLY A 84 -10.39 -9.93 -5.02
CA GLY A 84 -11.06 -11.03 -4.30
C GLY A 84 -10.37 -11.50 -3.02
N SER A 85 -9.19 -10.96 -2.65
CA SER A 85 -8.53 -11.26 -1.37
C SER A 85 -9.46 -10.99 -0.18
N LYS A 86 -9.33 -11.82 0.86
CA LYS A 86 -10.06 -11.68 2.14
C LYS A 86 -9.24 -10.99 3.22
N LYS A 87 -7.97 -10.68 2.93
CA LYS A 87 -7.06 -10.03 3.87
C LYS A 87 -6.25 -8.93 3.19
N VAL A 88 -5.94 -7.91 3.95
CA VAL A 88 -4.99 -6.84 3.59
C VAL A 88 -3.87 -6.83 4.62
N SER A 89 -2.64 -6.60 4.17
CA SER A 89 -1.45 -6.61 5.02
C SER A 89 -0.54 -5.43 4.70
N GLY A 90 0.42 -5.20 5.59
CA GLY A 90 1.44 -4.18 5.40
C GLY A 90 2.48 -4.20 6.52
N LYS A 91 3.29 -3.14 6.57
CA LYS A 91 4.26 -2.91 7.66
C LYS A 91 3.85 -1.70 8.50
N GLY A 92 4.02 -1.80 9.81
CA GLY A 92 3.94 -0.69 10.75
C GLY A 92 5.32 -0.38 11.32
N HIS A 93 5.42 0.75 12.01
CA HIS A 93 6.71 1.28 12.48
C HIS A 93 7.02 0.91 13.93
N GLU A 94 6.01 0.71 14.76
CA GLU A 94 6.22 0.40 16.17
C GLU A 94 5.28 -0.69 16.69
N VAL A 95 5.86 -1.66 17.39
CA VAL A 95 5.17 -2.83 17.91
C VAL A 95 4.07 -2.40 18.89
N GLY A 96 2.87 -2.97 18.73
CA GLY A 96 1.74 -2.68 19.62
C GLY A 96 0.97 -1.41 19.25
N ASN A 97 1.41 -0.62 18.26
CA ASN A 97 0.59 0.44 17.71
C ASN A 97 -0.64 -0.12 16.99
N THR A 98 -1.71 0.67 16.95
CA THR A 98 -2.96 0.30 16.27
C THR A 98 -2.91 0.78 14.83
N VAL A 99 -3.03 -0.15 13.89
CA VAL A 99 -3.23 0.19 12.48
C VAL A 99 -4.72 0.20 12.18
N THR A 100 -5.21 1.30 11.62
CA THR A 100 -6.57 1.44 11.09
C THR A 100 -6.53 1.48 9.58
N VAL A 101 -7.15 0.50 8.94
CA VAL A 101 -7.23 0.35 7.49
C VAL A 101 -8.59 0.83 7.02
N THR A 102 -8.62 1.66 5.97
CA THR A 102 -9.84 2.15 5.32
C THR A 102 -9.95 1.56 3.92
N PHE A 103 -11.09 0.92 3.65
CA PHE A 103 -11.39 0.23 2.41
C PHE A 103 -12.08 1.16 1.38
N PRO A 104 -12.18 0.74 0.10
CA PRO A 104 -12.74 1.59 -0.96
C PRO A 104 -14.20 2.00 -0.75
N ASP A 105 -14.97 1.22 0.01
CA ASP A 105 -16.36 1.51 0.40
C ASP A 105 -16.47 2.39 1.66
N GLY A 106 -15.34 2.81 2.23
CA GLY A 106 -15.25 3.61 3.44
C GLY A 106 -15.34 2.81 4.75
N LYS A 107 -15.56 1.49 4.72
CA LYS A 107 -15.49 0.67 5.93
C LYS A 107 -14.05 0.63 6.46
N THR A 108 -13.92 0.32 7.74
CA THR A 108 -12.61 0.23 8.39
C THR A 108 -12.43 -1.11 9.11
N ALA A 109 -11.17 -1.50 9.26
CA ALA A 109 -10.76 -2.61 10.11
C ALA A 109 -9.47 -2.21 10.86
N THR A 110 -9.24 -2.82 12.02
CA THR A 110 -8.07 -2.51 12.84
C THR A 110 -7.25 -3.75 13.17
N SER A 111 -5.96 -3.57 13.37
CA SER A 111 -5.05 -4.59 13.90
C SER A 111 -3.92 -3.94 14.69
N LYS A 112 -3.11 -4.75 15.36
CA LYS A 112 -1.90 -4.31 16.04
C LYS A 112 -0.68 -4.63 15.18
N VAL A 113 0.33 -3.78 15.22
CA VAL A 113 1.66 -4.08 14.66
C VAL A 113 2.30 -5.18 15.52
N ASP A 114 2.67 -6.29 14.88
CA ASP A 114 3.32 -7.44 15.52
C ASP A 114 4.79 -7.18 15.84
N GLU A 115 5.44 -8.10 16.56
CA GLU A 115 6.87 -8.00 16.94
C GLU A 115 7.84 -7.95 15.75
N LYS A 116 7.37 -8.29 14.55
CA LYS A 116 8.14 -8.26 13.29
C LYS A 116 7.79 -7.04 12.43
N GLY A 117 7.01 -6.10 12.97
CA GLY A 117 6.57 -4.89 12.29
C GLY A 117 5.50 -5.14 11.21
N ASN A 118 4.82 -6.29 11.20
CA ASN A 118 3.72 -6.54 10.27
C ASN A 118 2.37 -6.27 10.90
N TRP A 119 1.38 -6.03 10.05
CA TRP A 119 -0.02 -6.03 10.43
C TRP A 119 -0.85 -6.72 9.36
N THR A 120 -2.01 -7.23 9.73
CA THR A 120 -2.97 -7.85 8.80
C THR A 120 -4.38 -7.67 9.34
N VAL A 121 -5.31 -7.29 8.45
CA VAL A 121 -6.74 -7.17 8.75
C VAL A 121 -7.54 -8.02 7.78
N ASP A 122 -8.70 -8.50 8.22
CA ASP A 122 -9.70 -9.09 7.35
C ASP A 122 -10.44 -7.99 6.57
N VAL A 123 -10.79 -8.28 5.32
CA VAL A 123 -11.64 -7.42 4.51
C VAL A 123 -13.07 -7.50 5.06
N PRO A 124 -13.71 -6.35 5.42
CA PRO A 124 -15.05 -6.36 5.97
C PRO A 124 -16.06 -7.06 5.05
N GLU A 125 -17.07 -7.69 5.66
CA GLU A 125 -18.10 -8.39 4.91
C GLU A 125 -18.84 -7.44 3.96
N GLY A 126 -19.05 -7.90 2.73
CA GLY A 126 -19.69 -7.12 1.66
C GLY A 126 -18.80 -6.05 1.01
N THR A 127 -17.54 -5.90 1.43
CA THR A 127 -16.58 -5.03 0.73
C THR A 127 -16.08 -5.74 -0.54
N GLU A 128 -16.27 -5.09 -1.68
CA GLU A 128 -15.79 -5.57 -2.98
C GLU A 128 -14.48 -4.84 -3.34
N LEU A 129 -13.40 -5.60 -3.56
CA LEU A 129 -12.13 -5.06 -4.03
C LEU A 129 -12.06 -5.16 -5.55
N LYS A 130 -11.92 -4.03 -6.24
CA LYS A 130 -11.78 -3.96 -7.71
C LYS A 130 -10.39 -3.49 -8.09
N VAL A 131 -9.87 -3.98 -9.22
CA VAL A 131 -8.57 -3.57 -9.75
C VAL A 131 -8.48 -2.04 -9.82
N GLY A 132 -7.39 -1.50 -9.28
CA GLY A 132 -7.14 -0.06 -9.21
C GLY A 132 -7.76 0.67 -8.02
N ASN A 133 -8.58 0.00 -7.21
CA ASN A 133 -8.99 0.55 -5.91
C ASN A 133 -7.77 0.83 -5.02
N GLU A 134 -7.88 1.89 -4.22
CA GLU A 134 -6.87 2.26 -3.23
C GLU A 134 -7.35 1.85 -1.84
N ILE A 135 -6.45 1.22 -1.08
CA ILE A 135 -6.65 0.90 0.35
C ILE A 135 -5.66 1.76 1.12
N THR A 136 -6.15 2.44 2.15
CA THR A 136 -5.32 3.32 2.99
C THR A 136 -5.18 2.76 4.39
N ALA A 137 -4.09 3.09 5.07
CA ALA A 137 -3.91 2.75 6.49
C ALA A 137 -3.25 3.89 7.25
N THR A 138 -3.59 4.01 8.53
CA THR A 138 -2.95 4.93 9.48
C THR A 138 -2.54 4.16 10.71
N GLU A 139 -1.44 4.55 11.34
CA GLU A 139 -0.94 3.98 12.58
C GLU A 139 -1.20 4.96 13.73
N THR A 140 -1.58 4.44 14.88
CA THR A 140 -1.87 5.23 16.10
C THR A 140 -1.11 4.63 17.26
N ASP A 141 -0.31 5.47 17.92
CA ASP A 141 0.51 5.07 19.06
C ASP A 141 -0.33 4.88 20.34
N MET A 142 0.34 4.51 21.44
CA MET A 142 -0.31 4.34 22.75
C MET A 142 -0.75 5.66 23.39
N SER A 143 -0.20 6.79 22.95
CA SER A 143 -0.53 8.14 23.42
C SER A 143 -1.70 8.76 22.63
N GLY A 144 -2.14 8.11 21.55
CA GLY A 144 -3.22 8.53 20.67
C GLY A 144 -2.78 9.40 19.49
N ASN A 145 -1.47 9.58 19.26
CA ASN A 145 -0.98 10.32 18.11
C ASN A 145 -1.12 9.46 16.85
N LYS A 146 -1.58 10.09 15.77
CA LYS A 146 -1.94 9.41 14.53
C LYS A 146 -1.02 9.82 13.39
N SER A 147 -0.51 8.82 12.67
CA SER A 147 0.32 9.01 11.49
C SER A 147 -0.43 9.63 10.31
N GLU A 148 0.33 10.08 9.33
CA GLU A 148 -0.15 10.23 7.95
C GLU A 148 -0.60 8.88 7.36
N SER A 149 -1.31 8.92 6.22
CA SER A 149 -1.85 7.71 5.59
C SER A 149 -0.89 7.02 4.63
N GLY A 150 -0.66 5.73 4.85
CA GLY A 150 -0.11 4.78 3.89
C GLY A 150 -1.12 4.34 2.83
N LYS A 151 -0.64 3.82 1.70
CA LYS A 151 -1.47 3.44 0.54
C LYS A 151 -0.97 2.17 -0.13
N GLY A 152 -1.92 1.32 -0.54
CA GLY A 152 -1.71 0.15 -1.39
C GLY A 152 -2.83 0.08 -2.43
N LYS A 153 -2.64 -0.73 -3.47
CA LYS A 153 -3.62 -0.87 -4.55
C LYS A 153 -4.14 -2.28 -4.68
N VAL A 154 -5.36 -2.39 -5.19
CA VAL A 154 -5.89 -3.66 -5.62
C VAL A 154 -5.36 -3.99 -7.02
N THR A 155 -4.73 -5.15 -7.18
CA THR A 155 -4.16 -5.64 -8.43
C THR A 155 -4.82 -6.93 -8.89
N ASP A 156 -4.60 -7.28 -10.15
CA ASP A 156 -4.89 -8.61 -10.68
C ASP A 156 -3.59 -9.13 -11.30
N THR A 157 -3.07 -10.18 -10.68
CA THR A 157 -1.84 -10.88 -11.04
C THR A 157 -2.13 -12.33 -11.44
N THR A 158 -3.39 -12.75 -11.37
CA THR A 158 -3.81 -14.10 -11.73
C THR A 158 -3.71 -14.28 -13.24
N ALA A 159 -3.01 -15.32 -13.66
CA ALA A 159 -2.86 -15.62 -15.08
C ALA A 159 -4.05 -16.39 -15.64
N PRO A 160 -4.50 -16.07 -16.87
CA PRO A 160 -5.54 -16.84 -17.50
C PRO A 160 -5.04 -18.25 -17.80
N GLU A 161 -5.95 -19.21 -17.76
CA GLU A 161 -5.64 -20.59 -18.15
C GLU A 161 -5.27 -20.70 -19.64
N ALA A 162 -4.37 -21.64 -19.94
CA ALA A 162 -3.92 -21.87 -21.31
C ALA A 162 -5.10 -22.22 -22.22
N PRO A 163 -5.21 -21.64 -23.43
CA PRO A 163 -6.24 -22.01 -24.38
C PRO A 163 -6.02 -23.44 -24.90
N SER A 164 -7.10 -24.12 -25.29
CA SER A 164 -7.04 -25.38 -26.03
C SER A 164 -7.06 -25.12 -27.53
N VAL A 165 -6.50 -26.06 -28.31
CA VAL A 165 -6.55 -26.04 -29.76
C VAL A 165 -7.21 -27.32 -30.23
N ASN A 166 -8.15 -27.20 -31.16
CA ASN A 166 -8.74 -28.37 -31.81
C ASN A 166 -7.81 -28.86 -32.91
N ASP A 167 -7.77 -30.17 -33.10
CA ASP A 167 -7.09 -30.78 -34.24
C ASP A 167 -7.58 -30.17 -35.56
N THR A 168 -6.68 -30.09 -36.53
CA THR A 168 -6.96 -29.55 -37.86
C THR A 168 -6.45 -30.53 -38.92
N GLU A 169 -7.07 -30.54 -40.10
CA GLU A 169 -6.69 -31.41 -41.20
C GLU A 169 -5.72 -30.71 -42.17
N VAL A 170 -4.90 -31.48 -42.87
CA VAL A 170 -4.02 -30.96 -43.92
C VAL A 170 -4.84 -30.22 -44.98
N GLY A 171 -4.45 -28.98 -45.29
CA GLY A 171 -5.17 -28.12 -46.24
C GLY A 171 -6.35 -27.35 -45.64
N SER A 172 -6.67 -27.55 -44.35
CA SER A 172 -7.63 -26.72 -43.64
C SER A 172 -7.23 -25.26 -43.73
N LYS A 173 -8.24 -24.38 -43.90
CA LYS A 173 -8.06 -22.92 -43.91
C LYS A 173 -8.38 -22.28 -42.56
N LYS A 174 -8.71 -23.10 -41.55
CA LYS A 174 -9.19 -22.67 -40.24
C LYS A 174 -8.46 -23.43 -39.13
N VAL A 175 -8.12 -22.69 -38.08
CA VAL A 175 -7.70 -23.23 -36.78
C VAL A 175 -8.74 -22.75 -35.78
N SER A 176 -9.13 -23.61 -34.86
CA SER A 176 -10.11 -23.31 -33.81
C SER A 176 -9.62 -23.84 -32.47
N GLY A 177 -10.18 -23.31 -31.40
CA GLY A 177 -9.83 -23.69 -30.04
C GLY A 177 -10.85 -23.17 -29.04
N LYS A 178 -10.55 -23.36 -27.76
CA LYS A 178 -11.29 -22.75 -26.66
C LYS A 178 -10.35 -21.91 -25.81
N GLY A 179 -10.85 -20.75 -25.36
CA GLY A 179 -10.23 -19.96 -24.31
C GLY A 179 -11.07 -20.04 -23.03
N HIS A 180 -10.44 -19.74 -21.90
CA HIS A 180 -11.07 -19.89 -20.59
C HIS A 180 -11.82 -18.64 -20.12
N GLU A 181 -11.42 -17.45 -20.60
CA GLU A 181 -11.98 -16.18 -20.16
C GLU A 181 -12.43 -15.34 -21.35
N VAL A 182 -13.70 -14.92 -21.31
CA VAL A 182 -14.33 -14.10 -22.35
C VAL A 182 -13.57 -12.78 -22.50
N GLY A 183 -13.36 -12.35 -23.75
CA GLY A 183 -12.67 -11.10 -24.03
C GLY A 183 -11.14 -11.18 -23.94
N ASN A 184 -10.57 -12.30 -23.45
CA ASN A 184 -9.13 -12.53 -23.57
C ASN A 184 -8.71 -12.69 -25.03
N THR A 185 -7.47 -12.33 -25.31
CA THR A 185 -6.88 -12.46 -26.65
C THR A 185 -6.10 -13.77 -26.74
N VAL A 186 -6.50 -14.65 -27.65
CA VAL A 186 -5.73 -15.83 -28.05
C VAL A 186 -4.84 -15.46 -29.22
N THR A 187 -3.54 -15.76 -29.13
CA THR A 187 -2.56 -15.58 -30.20
C THR A 187 -2.09 -16.94 -30.71
N VAL A 188 -2.37 -17.24 -31.97
CA VAL A 188 -1.89 -18.42 -32.69
C VAL A 188 -0.61 -18.05 -33.44
N THR A 189 0.48 -18.79 -33.23
CA THR A 189 1.71 -18.67 -34.00
C THR A 189 1.83 -19.86 -34.94
N PHE A 190 2.00 -19.60 -36.23
CA PHE A 190 2.15 -20.61 -37.27
C PHE A 190 3.62 -21.04 -37.41
N PRO A 191 3.91 -22.22 -38.01
CA PRO A 191 5.28 -22.69 -38.21
C PRO A 191 6.18 -21.74 -39.01
N ASP A 192 5.62 -20.87 -39.85
CA ASP A 192 6.35 -19.84 -40.59
C ASP A 192 6.62 -18.57 -39.76
N GLY A 193 6.31 -18.58 -38.46
CA GLY A 193 6.49 -17.48 -37.52
C GLY A 193 5.41 -16.40 -37.59
N LYS A 194 4.46 -16.47 -38.53
CA LYS A 194 3.34 -15.51 -38.57
C LYS A 194 2.39 -15.74 -37.42
N THR A 195 1.78 -14.67 -36.93
CA THR A 195 0.80 -14.72 -35.84
C THR A 195 -0.59 -14.32 -36.29
N ALA A 196 -1.60 -14.81 -35.57
CA ALA A 196 -2.97 -14.39 -35.69
C ALA A 196 -3.61 -14.27 -34.31
N THR A 197 -4.45 -13.26 -34.11
CA THR A 197 -5.13 -13.02 -32.84
C THR A 197 -6.64 -13.16 -33.00
N SER A 198 -7.30 -13.69 -31.98
CA SER A 198 -8.76 -13.73 -31.86
C SER A 198 -9.19 -13.47 -30.41
N LYS A 199 -10.38 -12.93 -30.20
CA LYS A 199 -10.98 -12.81 -28.88
C LYS A 199 -11.74 -14.09 -28.52
N VAL A 200 -11.73 -14.45 -27.24
CA VAL A 200 -12.61 -15.50 -26.69
C VAL A 200 -14.03 -14.93 -26.61
N ASP A 201 -14.99 -15.60 -27.22
CA ASP A 201 -16.41 -15.22 -27.20
C ASP A 201 -17.12 -15.67 -25.90
N GLU A 202 -18.38 -15.27 -25.72
CA GLU A 202 -19.20 -15.62 -24.55
C GLU A 202 -19.38 -17.13 -24.33
N LYS A 203 -19.12 -17.95 -25.36
CA LYS A 203 -19.20 -19.42 -25.30
C LYS A 203 -17.84 -20.06 -25.03
N GLY A 204 -16.80 -19.26 -24.77
CA GLY A 204 -15.43 -19.73 -24.57
C GLY A 204 -14.73 -20.14 -25.86
N ASN A 205 -15.31 -19.89 -27.04
CA ASN A 205 -14.69 -20.26 -28.31
C ASN A 205 -13.82 -19.12 -28.83
N ASN A 206 -12.75 -19.47 -29.52
CA ASN A 206 -11.96 -18.51 -30.29
C ASN A 206 -11.92 -18.95 -31.76
N TYR A 207 -12.53 -18.13 -32.62
CA TYR A 207 -12.62 -18.39 -34.05
C TYR A 207 -11.78 -17.40 -34.84
N LYS A 208 -11.07 -17.88 -35.86
CA LYS A 208 -10.60 -17.02 -36.95
C LYS A 208 -11.19 -17.50 -38.27
N ASN A 209 -11.99 -16.64 -38.91
CA ASN A 209 -12.43 -16.84 -40.29
C ASN A 209 -11.48 -16.09 -41.23
N GLU A 210 -10.86 -16.84 -42.13
CA GLU A 210 -10.33 -16.42 -43.44
C GLU A 210 -9.51 -15.12 -43.50
N LYS A 211 -8.25 -15.21 -43.05
CA LYS A 211 -7.17 -14.68 -43.90
C LYS A 211 -6.23 -15.84 -44.12
N LEU A 212 -6.24 -16.34 -45.37
CA LEU A 212 -5.49 -17.49 -45.89
C LEU A 212 -4.33 -17.86 -44.95
N LEU A 213 -4.43 -19.03 -44.33
CA LEU A 213 -3.26 -19.64 -43.72
C LEU A 213 -2.15 -19.61 -44.79
N PRO A 214 -0.93 -19.17 -44.44
CA PRO A 214 0.18 -19.21 -45.39
C PRO A 214 0.26 -20.64 -45.93
N ASN A 215 0.16 -20.79 -47.25
CA ASN A 215 0.22 -22.08 -47.90
C ASN A 215 1.54 -22.73 -47.48
N THR A 216 1.49 -23.81 -46.70
CA THR A 216 2.70 -24.41 -46.10
C THR A 216 3.60 -25.08 -47.13
N GLY A 217 3.22 -25.10 -48.42
CA GLY A 217 4.08 -25.49 -49.53
C GLY A 217 4.58 -26.93 -49.48
N MET A 218 4.10 -27.76 -48.53
CA MET A 218 4.43 -29.17 -48.48
C MET A 218 3.76 -29.85 -49.67
N LYS A 219 4.51 -30.06 -50.75
CA LYS A 219 4.11 -30.96 -51.84
C LYS A 219 3.78 -32.32 -51.23
N GLN A 220 2.54 -32.76 -51.38
CA GLN A 220 2.18 -34.15 -51.11
C GLN A 220 2.80 -35.02 -52.21
N GLU A 221 3.91 -35.68 -51.89
CA GLU A 221 4.37 -36.83 -52.65
C GLU A 221 4.00 -38.11 -51.87
N GLY A 222 3.02 -38.84 -52.40
CA GLY A 222 2.97 -40.30 -52.41
C GLY A 222 2.84 -41.07 -51.09
N LYS A 223 1.67 -41.71 -50.94
CA LYS A 223 1.40 -42.99 -50.23
C LYS A 223 1.34 -42.95 -48.69
N ASN A 224 0.11 -43.10 -48.19
CA ASN A 224 -0.31 -43.63 -46.89
C ASN A 224 0.78 -43.90 -45.84
N THR A 225 1.02 -42.99 -44.90
CA THR A 225 1.13 -43.29 -43.46
C THR A 225 1.25 -42.03 -42.60
N ALA A 226 0.65 -42.11 -41.41
CA ALA A 226 0.87 -41.28 -40.21
C ALA A 226 0.40 -39.82 -40.22
N PHE A 227 -0.54 -39.55 -39.31
CA PHE A 227 -0.98 -38.26 -38.83
C PHE A 227 0.20 -37.32 -38.56
N SER A 228 0.47 -36.39 -39.47
CA SER A 228 1.46 -35.35 -39.25
C SER A 228 0.79 -34.20 -38.50
N SER A 229 0.88 -34.24 -37.18
CA SER A 229 0.42 -33.17 -36.30
C SER A 229 1.26 -31.92 -36.56
N ILE A 230 0.62 -30.84 -37.03
CA ILE A 230 1.25 -29.51 -37.05
C ILE A 230 1.44 -29.09 -35.59
N ILE A 231 2.70 -28.91 -35.17
CA ILE A 231 3.02 -28.36 -33.85
C ILE A 231 2.72 -26.85 -33.88
N ILE A 232 1.65 -26.44 -33.19
CA ILE A 232 1.28 -25.04 -32.98
C ILE A 232 1.77 -24.63 -31.60
N ILE A 233 2.69 -23.66 -31.51
CA ILE A 233 3.15 -23.10 -30.24
C ILE A 233 2.26 -21.89 -29.93
N LEU A 234 1.49 -21.94 -28.85
CA LEU A 234 0.70 -20.80 -28.36
C LEU A 234 1.36 -20.16 -27.15
N MET A 235 1.39 -18.83 -27.16
CA MET A 235 1.62 -18.02 -25.97
C MET A 235 0.36 -17.19 -25.70
N ALA A 236 -0.16 -17.28 -24.48
CA ALA A 236 -1.10 -16.28 -23.97
C ALA A 236 -0.29 -15.05 -23.54
N SER A 237 -0.46 -13.92 -24.23
CA SER A 237 0.19 -12.65 -23.86
C SER A 237 -0.77 -11.77 -23.08
N MET A 238 -0.41 -11.44 -21.83
CA MET A 238 -1.11 -10.45 -21.01
C MET A 238 -0.83 -9.01 -21.49
N LEU A 239 -1.88 -8.20 -21.59
CA LEU A 239 -1.75 -6.74 -21.55
C LEU A 239 -2.00 -6.27 -20.12
N PHE A 240 -0.93 -6.08 -19.35
CA PHE A 240 -0.99 -5.30 -18.12
C PHE A 240 -1.21 -3.83 -18.50
N ILE A 241 -2.38 -3.26 -18.20
CA ILE A 241 -2.58 -1.80 -18.26
C ILE A 241 -1.86 -1.20 -17.04
N ASN A 242 -0.54 -1.12 -17.12
CA ASN A 242 0.24 -0.33 -16.18
C ASN A 242 0.39 1.06 -16.81
N LYS A 243 -0.52 1.99 -16.47
CA LYS A 243 -0.41 3.40 -16.87
C LYS A 243 0.85 3.97 -16.20
N ARG A 244 2.01 3.88 -16.88
CA ARG A 244 3.27 4.51 -16.45
C ARG A 244 2.99 5.97 -16.12
N ARG A 245 3.15 6.36 -14.85
CA ARG A 245 3.41 7.77 -14.51
C ARG A 245 4.68 8.15 -15.27
N LYS A 246 4.56 9.08 -16.23
CA LYS A 246 5.71 9.85 -16.70
C LYS A 246 6.31 10.50 -15.46
N LYS A 247 7.50 10.08 -15.04
CA LYS A 247 8.36 10.98 -14.27
C LYS A 247 8.80 12.05 -15.27
N GLU A 248 8.30 13.26 -15.09
CA GLU A 248 8.93 14.43 -15.67
C GLU A 248 10.34 14.51 -15.09
N ASN A 249 11.35 14.24 -15.92
CA ASN A 249 12.69 14.71 -15.66
C ASN A 249 12.65 16.23 -15.77
N LYS A 250 12.79 16.92 -14.64
CA LYS A 250 13.40 18.26 -14.63
C LYS A 250 14.90 18.08 -14.78
N GLU A 251 15.41 18.23 -16.01
CA GLU A 251 16.58 19.08 -16.22
C GLU A 251 16.06 20.52 -15.97
N ILE A 252 16.71 21.41 -15.21
CA ILE A 252 18.12 21.82 -15.10
C ILE A 252 18.34 22.26 -13.65
#